data_AF-A0A924FUW2-F1
#
_entry.id   AF-A0A924FUW2-F1
#
_cell.length_a   1.000
_cell.length_b   1.000
_cell.length_c   1.000
_cell.angle_alpha   90.00
_cell.angle_beta   90.00
_cell.angle_gamma   90.00
#
_symmetry.space_group_name_H-M   'P 1'
#
loop_
_entity.id
_entity.type
_entity.pdbx_description
1 polymer ?
#
loop_
_entity_poly.entity_id
_entity_poly.type
_entity_poly.pdbx_seq_one_letter_code
_entity_poly.pdbx_strand_id
1 'polypeptide(L)' 'MKAAFLSDRGVIKLSGDDARGFLNNLVTSEIEVVTPGSARFGALLTPQGKIIADF' A
#
# COMPACT_ATOMS: atom_id res chain seq x y z
N MET A 1 -3.46 -4.75 26.74
CA MET A 1 -3.81 -4.43 25.35
C MET A 1 -4.29 -5.71 24.69
N LYS A 2 -5.51 -5.76 24.13
CA LYS A 2 -5.97 -6.93 23.37
C LYS A 2 -5.43 -6.82 21.94
N ALA A 3 -4.69 -7.82 21.49
CA ALA A 3 -4.24 -7.93 20.11
C ALA A 3 -5.07 -9.01 19.38
N ALA A 4 -5.26 -8.84 18.08
CA ALA A 4 -5.86 -9.84 17.21
C ALA A 4 -4.83 -10.28 16.18
N PHE A 5 -4.75 -11.59 15.92
CA PHE A 5 -3.91 -12.14 14.86
C PHE A 5 -4.70 -12.12 13.54
N LEU A 6 -4.15 -11.46 12.53
CA LEU A 6 -4.75 -11.34 11.19
C LEU A 6 -4.01 -12.29 10.22
N SER A 7 -4.32 -13.58 10.29
CA SER A 7 -3.62 -14.63 9.53
C SER A 7 -3.75 -14.52 8.00
N ASP A 8 -4.73 -13.75 7.55
CA ASP A 8 -5.07 -13.50 6.14
C ASP A 8 -4.36 -12.27 5.56
N ARG A 9 -3.64 -11.49 6.37
CA ARG A 9 -2.89 -10.32 5.92
C ARG A 9 -1.42 -10.66 5.67
N GLY A 10 -0.94 -10.27 4.49
CA GLY A 10 0.47 -10.34 4.11
C GLY A 10 1.15 -8.97 4.17
N VAL A 11 2.48 -8.97 4.32
CA VAL A 11 3.31 -7.75 4.24
C VAL A 11 4.35 -7.94 3.15
N ILE A 12 4.45 -6.97 2.25
CA ILE A 12 5.45 -6.93 1.18
C ILE A 12 6.33 -5.69 1.41
N LYS A 13 7.64 -5.89 1.47
CA LYS A 13 8.61 -4.81 1.51
C LYS A 13 9.09 -4.51 0.08
N LEU A 14 8.97 -3.24 -0.32
CA LEU A 14 9.56 -2.73 -1.56
C LEU A 14 10.83 -1.91 -1.22
N SER A 15 11.82 -1.96 -2.10
CA SER A 15 13.09 -1.23 -1.96
C SER A 15 13.67 -0.87 -3.31
N GLY A 16 14.53 0.14 -3.35
CA GLY A 16 15.11 0.71 -4.57
C GLY A 16 14.71 2.17 -4.72
N ASP A 17 15.51 2.92 -5.47
CA ASP A 17 15.38 4.37 -5.60
C ASP A 17 14.02 4.79 -6.18
N ASP A 18 13.46 3.96 -7.07
CA ASP A 18 12.19 4.23 -7.75
C ASP A 18 10.95 3.66 -7.04
N ALA A 19 11.11 2.97 -5.90
CA ALA A 19 10.00 2.24 -5.26
C ALA A 19 8.82 3.16 -4.90
N ARG A 20 9.11 4.40 -4.51
CA ARG A 20 8.10 5.38 -4.10
C ARG A 20 7.28 5.89 -5.30
N GLY A 21 7.97 6.29 -6.37
CA GLY A 21 7.33 6.74 -7.60
C GLY A 21 6.54 5.62 -8.28
N PHE A 22 7.07 4.39 -8.26
CA PHE A 22 6.35 3.21 -8.75
C PHE A 22 5.02 3.01 -8.01
N LEU A 23 5.04 3.00 -6.68
CA LEU A 23 3.81 2.82 -5.88
C LEU A 23 2.84 3.99 -6.08
N ASN A 24 3.32 5.24 -6.10
CA ASN A 24 2.47 6.42 -6.27
C ASN A 24 1.68 6.40 -7.59
N ASN A 25 2.22 5.74 -8.64
CA ASN A 25 1.56 5.61 -9.94
C ASN A 25 0.66 4.36 -10.06
N LEU A 26 0.71 3.46 -9.08
CA LEU A 26 0.05 2.16 -9.15
C LEU A 26 -1.16 2.07 -8.22
N VAL A 27 -1.13 2.78 -7.09
CA VAL A 27 -2.10 2.65 -6.00
C VAL A 27 -2.92 3.93 -5.87
N THR A 28 -4.11 3.84 -5.29
CA THR A 28 -5.05 4.97 -5.20
C THR A 28 -4.61 6.13 -4.30
N SER A 29 -3.58 5.92 -3.48
CA SER A 29 -3.17 6.83 -2.41
C SER A 29 -1.88 7.55 -2.77
N GLU A 30 -1.80 8.84 -2.43
CA GLU A 30 -0.59 9.63 -2.64
C GLU A 30 0.52 9.17 -1.67
N ILE A 31 1.54 8.49 -2.21
CA ILE A 31 2.64 7.88 -1.47
C ILE A 31 3.78 8.88 -1.23
N GLU A 32 3.90 9.91 -2.07
CA GLU A 32 4.95 10.93 -1.96
C GLU A 32 4.85 11.79 -0.69
N VAL A 33 3.71 11.78 -0.01
CA VAL A 33 3.49 12.48 1.26
C VAL A 33 3.58 11.57 2.49
N VAL A 34 3.77 10.25 2.30
CA VAL A 34 3.94 9.30 3.41
C VAL A 34 5.33 9.46 4.00
N THR A 35 5.39 9.60 5.32
CA THR A 35 6.63 9.76 6.09
C THR A 35 6.91 8.52 6.95
N PRO A 36 8.17 8.29 7.37
CA PRO A 36 8.48 7.19 8.27
C PRO A 36 7.60 7.21 9.54
N GLY A 37 7.04 6.05 9.90
CA GLY A 37 6.14 5.91 11.05
C GLY A 37 4.67 6.26 10.77
N SER A 38 4.36 6.75 9.56
CA SER A 38 2.99 6.95 9.09
C SER A 38 2.56 5.84 8.13
N ALA A 39 1.27 5.53 8.13
CA ALA A 39 0.65 4.62 7.18
C ALA A 39 -0.47 5.33 6.42
N ARG A 40 -0.73 4.89 5.20
CA ARG A 40 -1.91 5.27 4.42
C ARG A 40 -2.59 4.03 3.91
N PHE A 41 -3.91 4.02 4.00
CA PHE A 41 -4.75 3.02 3.37
C PHE A 41 -4.87 3.33 1.87
N GLY A 42 -4.86 2.32 1.02
CA GLY A 42 -4.99 2.44 -0.42
C GLY A 42 -5.42 1.13 -1.07
N ALA A 43 -5.62 1.19 -2.38
CA ALA A 43 -5.98 0.02 -3.17
C ALA A 43 -5.15 -0.06 -4.45
N LEU A 44 -4.91 -1.30 -4.89
CA LEU A 44 -4.46 -1.63 -6.23
C LEU A 44 -5.68 -1.87 -7.12
N LEU A 45 -5.72 -1.23 -8.29
CA LEU A 45 -6.83 -1.35 -9.22
C LEU A 45 -6.44 -2.05 -10.52
N THR A 46 -7.42 -2.63 -11.21
CA THR A 46 -7.31 -2.96 -12.63
C THR A 46 -7.29 -1.67 -13.45
N PRO A 47 -6.84 -1.71 -14.73
CA PRO A 47 -6.92 -0.54 -15.61
C PRO A 47 -8.34 0.03 -15.80
N GLN A 48 -9.38 -0.78 -15.62
CA GLN A 48 -10.80 -0.36 -15.67
C GLN A 48 -11.31 0.19 -14.33
N GLY A 49 -10.45 0.30 -13.32
CA GLY A 49 -10.79 0.83 -12.00
C GLY A 49 -11.44 -0.15 -11.04
N LYS A 50 -11.33 -1.48 -11.26
CA LYS A 50 -11.84 -2.49 -10.32
C LYS A 50 -10.79 -2.78 -9.24
N ILE A 51 -11.22 -2.96 -7.99
CA ILE A 51 -10.30 -3.29 -6.89
C ILE A 51 -9.74 -4.70 -7.10
N ILE A 52 -8.41 -4.82 -7.05
CA ILE A 52 -7.68 -6.09 -6.98
C ILE A 52 -7.38 -6.43 -5.52
N ALA A 53 -6.86 -5.46 -4.77
CA ALA A 53 -6.55 -5.60 -3.35
C ALA A 53 -6.54 -4.24 -2.65
N ASP A 54 -6.81 -4.23 -1.34
CA ASP A 54 -6.69 -3.07 -0.45
C ASP A 54 -5.64 -3.34 0.64
N PHE A 55 -4.99 -2.29 1.14
CA PHE A 55 -3.95 -2.36 2.17
C PHE A 55 -3.77 -1.04 2.90
#